data_AF-A0A291REA7-F1
#
_entry.id   AF-A0A291REA7-F1
#
_cell.length_a   1.000
_cell.length_b   1.000
_cell.length_c   1.000
_cell.angle_alpha   90.00
_cell.angle_beta   90.00
_cell.angle_gamma   90.00
#
_symmetry.space_group_name_H-M   'P 1'
#
loop_
_entity.id
_entity.type
_entity.pdbx_description
1 polymer ?
#
loop_
_entity_poly.entity_id
_entity_poly.type
_entity_poly.pdbx_seq_one_letter_code
_entity_poly.pdbx_strand_id
1 'polypeptide(L)'
;MTKETATYRGWKKLPDNRLGHALFSLGMVARVPYFGTVLPSVVRLEPGLCEVTAPKWFGIHNHLGTFHAIAACNLAEVAMGMLNEATVPTTHRWIPKAMNVQYLAKAESGLRAVAKLAEIPDFAAITEGRDLTVPISIYDRNGLEVVHAEITTWITPK
;
A
#
# COMPACT_ATOMS: atom_id res chain seq x y z
N MET A 1 -0.10 2.99 26.02
CA MET A 1 0.67 2.49 24.85
C MET A 1 -0.32 2.03 23.80
N THR A 2 -0.45 2.80 22.72
CA THR A 2 -1.17 2.37 21.51
C THR A 2 -0.51 1.09 21.01
N LYS A 3 -1.24 -0.02 21.07
CA LYS A 3 -0.70 -1.31 20.61
C LYS A 3 -0.64 -1.25 19.08
N GLU A 4 0.54 -1.51 18.54
CA GLU A 4 0.79 -1.66 17.10
C GLU A 4 0.02 -2.86 16.55
N THR A 5 -0.25 -2.88 15.24
CA THR A 5 -0.88 -4.06 14.60
C THR A 5 0.07 -5.27 14.63
N ALA A 6 -0.49 -6.47 14.45
CA ALA A 6 0.32 -7.68 14.31
C ALA A 6 1.21 -7.63 13.05
N THR A 7 0.69 -7.06 11.97
CA THR A 7 1.38 -6.84 10.71
C THR A 7 2.62 -5.97 10.91
N TYR A 8 2.48 -4.79 11.51
CA TYR A 8 3.61 -3.87 11.70
C TYR A 8 4.65 -4.42 12.68
N ARG A 9 4.23 -5.13 13.73
CA ARG A 9 5.18 -5.86 14.60
C ARG A 9 5.94 -6.95 13.85
N GLY A 10 5.28 -7.64 12.92
CA GLY A 10 5.90 -8.65 12.06
C GLY A 10 7.00 -8.04 11.20
N TRP A 11 6.71 -6.89 10.57
CA TRP A 11 7.70 -6.12 9.80
C TRP A 11 8.93 -5.78 10.64
N LYS A 12 8.76 -5.17 11.81
CA LYS A 12 9.87 -4.75 12.68
C LYS A 12 10.73 -5.89 13.23
N LYS A 13 10.21 -7.12 13.25
CA LYS A 13 10.95 -8.30 13.71
C LYS A 13 11.82 -8.93 12.64
N LEU A 14 11.54 -8.65 11.37
CA LEU A 14 12.31 -9.20 10.25
C LEU A 14 13.54 -8.32 10.00
N PRO A 15 14.65 -8.91 9.54
CA PRO A 15 15.84 -8.14 9.21
C PRO A 15 15.54 -7.19 8.05
N ASP A 16 16.06 -5.96 8.15
CA ASP A 16 15.87 -4.92 7.13
C ASP A 16 16.78 -5.16 5.92
N ASN A 17 16.43 -6.19 5.14
CA ASN A 17 17.13 -6.58 3.93
C ASN A 17 16.16 -7.29 2.97
N ARG A 18 16.64 -7.61 1.76
CA ARG A 18 15.85 -8.24 0.70
C ARG A 18 15.16 -9.54 1.13
N LEU A 19 15.79 -10.34 1.99
CA LEU A 19 15.21 -11.60 2.47
C LEU A 19 14.08 -11.33 3.47
N GLY A 20 14.29 -10.44 4.43
CA GLY A 20 13.25 -10.05 5.39
C GLY A 20 12.04 -9.43 4.70
N HIS A 21 12.27 -8.53 3.73
CA HIS A 21 11.21 -7.91 2.93
C HIS A 21 10.43 -8.94 2.10
N ALA A 22 11.12 -9.93 1.52
CA ALA A 22 10.48 -11.01 0.77
C ALA A 22 9.63 -11.92 1.67
N LEU A 23 10.15 -12.32 2.84
CA LEU A 23 9.41 -13.12 3.82
C LEU A 23 8.17 -12.38 4.33
N PHE A 24 8.31 -11.08 4.62
CA PHE A 24 7.17 -10.25 5.01
C PHE A 24 6.10 -10.21 3.91
N SER A 25 6.52 -9.93 2.67
CA SER A 25 5.61 -9.80 1.52
C SER A 25 4.90 -11.11 1.22
N LEU A 26 5.58 -12.26 1.38
CA LEU A 26 4.96 -13.57 1.28
C LEU A 26 3.89 -13.80 2.36
N GLY A 27 4.18 -13.42 3.61
CA GLY A 27 3.20 -13.49 4.71
C GLY A 27 1.98 -12.59 4.46
N MET A 28 2.20 -11.39 3.93
CA MET A 28 1.12 -10.48 3.51
C MET A 28 0.25 -11.12 2.42
N VAL A 29 0.85 -11.68 1.36
CA VAL A 29 0.13 -12.36 0.27
C VAL A 29 -0.62 -13.60 0.78
N ALA A 30 -0.05 -14.36 1.71
CA ALA A 30 -0.74 -15.50 2.32
C ALA A 30 -2.01 -15.06 3.08
N ARG A 31 -2.02 -13.85 3.66
CA ARG A 31 -3.18 -13.28 4.34
C ARG A 31 -4.19 -12.65 3.38
N VAL A 32 -3.74 -12.05 2.29
CA VAL A 32 -4.58 -11.42 1.26
C VAL A 32 -4.18 -11.96 -0.13
N PRO A 33 -4.70 -13.13 -0.54
CA PRO A 33 -4.21 -13.85 -1.73
C PRO A 33 -4.26 -13.04 -3.03
N TYR A 34 -5.26 -12.15 -3.18
CA TYR A 34 -5.40 -11.35 -4.39
C TYR A 34 -4.23 -10.38 -4.63
N PHE A 35 -3.52 -9.96 -3.59
CA PHE A 35 -2.29 -9.18 -3.73
C PHE A 35 -1.21 -9.95 -4.47
N GLY A 36 -1.18 -11.29 -4.39
CA GLY A 36 -0.22 -12.12 -5.12
C GLY A 36 -0.25 -11.92 -6.65
N THR A 37 -1.36 -11.44 -7.20
CA THR A 37 -1.51 -11.21 -8.66
C THR A 37 -0.56 -10.15 -9.20
N VAL A 38 -0.09 -9.21 -8.39
CA VAL A 38 0.87 -8.16 -8.81
C VAL A 38 2.29 -8.40 -8.33
N LEU A 39 2.55 -9.56 -7.70
CA LEU A 39 3.85 -9.92 -7.13
C LEU A 39 4.49 -8.78 -6.28
N PRO A 40 3.76 -8.22 -5.30
CA PRO A 40 4.21 -7.05 -4.57
C PRO A 40 5.35 -7.39 -3.61
N SER A 41 6.27 -6.46 -3.46
CA SER A 41 7.31 -6.49 -2.43
C SER A 41 7.28 -5.19 -1.65
N VAL A 42 6.96 -5.26 -0.35
CA VAL A 42 7.04 -4.12 0.56
C VAL A 42 8.51 -3.84 0.86
N VAL A 43 8.97 -2.62 0.56
CA VAL A 43 10.39 -2.23 0.69
C VAL A 43 10.60 -1.18 1.78
N ARG A 44 9.54 -0.47 2.19
CA ARG A 44 9.57 0.45 3.32
C ARG A 44 8.21 0.47 4.00
N LEU A 45 8.21 0.44 5.33
CA LEU A 45 6.99 0.48 6.12
C LEU A 45 7.24 1.17 7.47
N GLU A 46 6.63 2.33 7.65
CA GLU A 46 6.72 3.21 8.83
C GLU A 46 5.35 3.85 9.07
N PRO A 47 5.05 4.36 10.28
CA PRO A 47 3.83 5.15 10.49
C PRO A 47 3.78 6.34 9.51
N GLY A 48 2.69 6.45 8.76
CA GLY A 48 2.47 7.47 7.75
C GLY A 48 3.12 7.20 6.38
N LEU A 49 3.85 6.09 6.18
CA LEU A 49 4.56 5.81 4.93
C LEU A 49 4.64 4.31 4.61
N CYS A 50 4.29 3.95 3.38
CA CYS A 50 4.59 2.65 2.81
C CYS A 50 5.11 2.77 1.38
N GLU A 51 6.17 2.03 1.07
CA GLU A 51 6.67 1.85 -0.30
C GLU A 51 6.59 0.38 -0.70
N VAL A 52 6.02 0.13 -1.87
CA VAL A 52 5.79 -1.21 -2.44
C VAL A 52 6.26 -1.22 -3.88
N THR A 53 6.91 -2.30 -4.29
CA THR A 53 7.35 -2.51 -5.68
C THR A 53 6.61 -3.69 -6.30
N ALA A 54 6.42 -3.65 -7.62
CA ALA A 54 5.88 -4.77 -8.39
C ALA A 54 6.61 -4.88 -9.73
N PRO A 55 7.04 -6.08 -10.15
CA PRO A 55 7.63 -6.28 -11.46
C PRO A 55 6.55 -6.20 -12.55
N LYS A 56 6.93 -5.76 -13.77
CA LYS A 56 6.10 -6.00 -14.95
C LYS A 56 6.32 -7.43 -15.41
N TRP A 57 5.25 -8.21 -15.51
CA TRP A 57 5.30 -9.60 -15.94
C TRP A 57 4.05 -9.96 -16.75
N PHE A 58 4.12 -11.07 -17.51
CA PHE A 58 3.11 -11.40 -18.51
C PHE A 58 1.68 -11.52 -17.95
N GLY A 59 1.52 -11.95 -16.69
CA GLY A 59 0.21 -12.12 -16.05
C GLY A 59 -0.53 -10.81 -15.74
N ILE A 60 0.15 -9.66 -15.81
CA ILE A 60 -0.45 -8.34 -15.56
C ILE A 60 -0.28 -7.38 -16.75
N HIS A 61 -0.03 -7.90 -17.95
CA HIS A 61 -0.02 -7.07 -19.14
C HIS A 61 -1.44 -6.66 -19.53
N ASN A 62 -1.61 -5.43 -20.02
CA ASN A 62 -2.77 -5.06 -20.80
C ASN A 62 -2.60 -5.40 -22.29
N HIS A 63 -3.60 -5.08 -23.10
CA HIS A 63 -3.60 -5.29 -24.55
C HIS A 63 -2.48 -4.54 -25.30
N LEU A 64 -1.75 -3.63 -24.63
CA LEU A 64 -0.58 -2.92 -25.17
C LEU A 64 0.76 -3.49 -24.67
N GLY A 65 0.76 -4.56 -23.87
CA GLY A 65 1.99 -5.12 -23.27
C GLY A 65 2.62 -4.25 -22.16
N THR A 66 1.86 -3.32 -21.61
CA THR A 66 2.27 -2.45 -20.49
C THR A 66 1.63 -2.92 -19.18
N PHE A 67 2.10 -2.39 -18.05
CA PHE A 67 1.54 -2.71 -16.73
C PHE A 67 0.05 -2.35 -16.70
N HIS A 68 -0.80 -3.32 -16.40
CA HIS A 68 -2.25 -3.15 -16.48
C HIS A 68 -2.77 -2.12 -15.47
N ALA A 69 -3.71 -1.27 -15.91
CA ALA A 69 -4.32 -0.22 -15.10
C ALA A 69 -4.85 -0.73 -13.74
N ILE A 70 -5.66 -1.78 -13.76
CA ILE A 70 -6.21 -2.40 -12.54
C ILE A 70 -5.13 -3.11 -11.69
N ALA A 71 -4.04 -3.59 -12.31
CA ALA A 71 -2.91 -4.10 -11.54
C ALA A 71 -2.20 -2.95 -10.79
N ALA A 72 -2.10 -1.75 -11.39
CA ALA A 72 -1.59 -0.58 -10.69
C ALA A 72 -2.52 -0.15 -9.54
N CYS A 73 -3.85 -0.26 -9.71
CA CYS A 73 -4.80 -0.08 -8.61
C CYS A 73 -4.58 -1.08 -7.48
N ASN A 74 -4.37 -2.37 -7.81
CA ASN A 74 -4.06 -3.39 -6.80
C ASN A 74 -2.75 -3.07 -6.05
N LEU A 75 -1.72 -2.58 -6.76
CA LEU A 75 -0.49 -2.13 -6.13
C LEU A 75 -0.71 -0.91 -5.20
N ALA A 76 -1.57 0.03 -5.60
CA ALA A 76 -1.96 1.17 -4.76
C ALA A 76 -2.68 0.70 -3.48
N GLU A 77 -3.60 -0.27 -3.62
CA GLU A 77 -4.34 -0.87 -2.51
C GLU A 77 -3.40 -1.57 -1.51
N VAL A 78 -2.38 -2.29 -1.99
CA VAL A 78 -1.33 -2.87 -1.13
C VAL A 78 -0.61 -1.79 -0.33
N ALA A 79 -0.16 -0.72 -1.00
CA ALA A 79 0.59 0.35 -0.37
C ALA A 79 -0.25 1.10 0.69
N MET A 80 -1.49 1.45 0.36
CA MET A 80 -2.44 2.04 1.30
C MET A 80 -2.73 1.10 2.48
N GLY A 81 -2.98 -0.18 2.21
CA GLY A 81 -3.33 -1.14 3.25
C GLY A 81 -2.20 -1.35 4.24
N MET A 82 -0.97 -1.50 3.76
CA MET A 82 0.21 -1.61 4.61
C MET A 82 0.47 -0.32 5.39
N LEU A 83 0.31 0.86 4.77
CA LEU A 83 0.37 2.13 5.49
C LEU A 83 -0.62 2.16 6.65
N ASN A 84 -1.88 1.76 6.44
CA ASN A 84 -2.88 1.73 7.51
C ASN A 84 -2.50 0.71 8.60
N GLU A 85 -1.98 -0.46 8.24
CA GLU A 85 -1.47 -1.44 9.21
C GLU A 85 -0.33 -0.88 10.07
N ALA A 86 0.55 -0.02 9.53
CA ALA A 86 1.62 0.61 10.29
C ALA A 86 1.19 1.83 11.10
N THR A 87 0.12 2.51 10.69
CA THR A 87 -0.25 3.83 11.20
C THR A 87 -1.44 3.80 12.16
N VAL A 88 -2.47 3.00 11.84
CA VAL A 88 -3.72 2.95 12.62
C VAL A 88 -3.50 2.08 13.86
N PRO A 89 -3.67 2.62 15.08
CA PRO A 89 -3.47 1.85 16.31
C PRO A 89 -4.54 0.77 16.46
N THR A 90 -4.27 -0.30 17.22
CA THR A 90 -5.23 -1.40 17.36
C THR A 90 -6.53 -1.01 18.07
N THR A 91 -6.59 0.15 18.73
CA THR A 91 -7.83 0.74 19.29
C THR A 91 -8.84 1.12 18.21
N HIS A 92 -8.39 1.23 16.96
CA HIS A 92 -9.21 1.53 15.79
C HIS A 92 -9.16 0.38 14.79
N ARG A 93 -10.15 0.36 13.89
CA ARG A 93 -10.19 -0.44 12.67
C ARG A 93 -10.30 0.50 11.47
N TRP A 94 -9.88 0.03 10.31
CA TRP A 94 -9.98 0.75 9.06
C TRP A 94 -10.58 -0.14 7.97
N ILE A 95 -11.27 0.47 7.01
CA ILE A 95 -11.76 -0.22 5.81
C ILE A 95 -11.76 0.75 4.61
N PRO A 96 -11.30 0.33 3.41
CA PRO A 96 -11.40 1.14 2.20
C PRO A 96 -12.86 1.44 1.84
N LYS A 97 -13.16 2.69 1.47
CA LYS A 97 -14.49 3.17 1.05
C LYS A 97 -14.55 3.60 -0.40
N ALA A 98 -13.49 4.23 -0.90
CA ALA A 98 -13.43 4.78 -2.24
C ALA A 98 -12.00 4.86 -2.74
N MET A 99 -11.82 4.81 -4.06
CA MET A 99 -10.55 4.99 -4.72
C MET A 99 -10.75 5.85 -5.97
N ASN A 100 -9.98 6.93 -6.09
CA ASN A 100 -9.86 7.74 -7.30
C ASN A 100 -8.47 7.49 -7.90
N VAL A 101 -8.39 7.27 -9.22
CA VAL A 101 -7.14 6.93 -9.91
C VAL A 101 -7.03 7.74 -11.20
N GLN A 102 -5.84 8.33 -11.41
CA GLN A 102 -5.46 9.02 -12.62
C GLN A 102 -4.31 8.26 -13.29
N TYR A 103 -4.48 7.89 -14.56
CA TYR A 103 -3.43 7.27 -15.38
C TYR A 103 -2.71 8.37 -16.15
N LEU A 104 -1.54 8.78 -15.65
CA LEU A 104 -0.81 9.96 -16.14
C LEU A 104 0.04 9.63 -17.38
N ALA A 105 0.60 8.42 -17.43
CA ALA A 105 1.43 7.95 -18.53
C ALA A 105 1.38 6.42 -18.66
N LYS A 106 1.91 5.89 -19.77
CA LYS A 106 2.01 4.44 -19.96
C LYS A 106 3.05 3.84 -19.02
N ALA A 107 2.67 2.78 -18.32
CA ALA A 107 3.54 2.06 -17.39
C ALA A 107 4.32 0.95 -18.11
N GLU A 108 5.48 1.28 -18.68
CA GLU A 108 6.24 0.36 -19.53
C GLU A 108 7.23 -0.55 -18.76
N SER A 109 7.45 -0.31 -17.46
CA SER A 109 8.35 -1.06 -16.59
C SER A 109 7.64 -1.66 -15.37
N GLY A 110 8.40 -2.32 -14.49
CA GLY A 110 7.95 -2.51 -13.11
C GLY A 110 7.72 -1.16 -12.43
N LEU A 111 6.90 -1.17 -11.38
CA LEU A 111 6.39 0.03 -10.72
C LEU A 111 6.77 0.06 -9.24
N ARG A 112 6.87 1.28 -8.70
CA ARG A 112 7.04 1.56 -7.28
C ARG A 112 5.93 2.50 -6.81
N ALA A 113 5.05 1.99 -5.95
CA ALA A 113 4.01 2.77 -5.30
C ALA A 113 4.49 3.32 -3.95
N VAL A 114 4.22 4.60 -3.71
CA VAL A 114 4.53 5.31 -2.46
C VAL A 114 3.25 5.87 -1.89
N ALA A 115 2.74 5.24 -0.84
CA ALA A 115 1.64 5.77 -0.05
C ALA A 115 2.21 6.60 1.10
N LYS A 116 1.82 7.87 1.22
CA LYS A 116 2.40 8.77 2.22
C LYS A 116 1.36 9.77 2.74
N LEU A 117 1.15 9.79 4.06
CA LEU A 117 0.35 10.83 4.69
C LEU A 117 1.16 12.11 4.86
N ALA A 118 0.52 13.25 4.62
CA ALA A 118 1.09 14.55 4.97
C ALA A 118 1.15 14.73 6.49
N GLU A 119 0.12 14.24 7.20
CA GLU A 119 0.01 14.28 8.65
C GLU A 119 -0.66 13.01 9.16
N ILE A 120 -0.18 12.46 10.29
CA ILE A 120 -0.80 11.32 10.96
C ILE A 120 -1.92 11.86 11.87
N PRO A 121 -3.17 11.38 11.73
CA PRO A 121 -4.27 11.84 12.59
C PRO A 121 -4.04 11.57 14.07
N ASP A 122 -4.55 12.44 14.94
CA ASP A 122 -4.77 12.08 16.33
C ASP A 122 -5.94 11.08 16.42
N PHE A 123 -5.60 9.80 16.50
CA PHE A 123 -6.57 8.73 16.63
C PHE A 123 -7.39 8.81 17.92
N ALA A 124 -6.90 9.40 19.00
CA ALA A 124 -7.67 9.50 20.24
C ALA A 124 -8.89 10.43 20.09
N ALA A 125 -8.81 11.39 19.16
CA ALA A 125 -9.91 12.30 18.85
C ALA A 125 -10.99 11.69 17.92
N ILE A 126 -10.77 10.50 17.35
CA ILE A 126 -11.73 9.85 16.44
C ILE A 126 -12.66 8.95 17.26
N THR A 127 -13.82 9.45 17.67
CA THR A 127 -14.78 8.70 18.52
C THR A 127 -15.95 8.08 17.75
N GLU A 128 -16.38 8.68 16.64
CA GLU A 128 -17.55 8.22 15.84
C GLU A 128 -17.14 7.62 14.49
N GLY A 129 -15.92 7.92 14.07
CA GLY A 129 -15.32 7.51 12.82
C GLY A 129 -15.03 8.68 11.89
N ARG A 130 -14.04 8.51 11.02
CA ARG A 130 -13.53 9.57 10.15
C ARG A 130 -12.99 8.97 8.86
N ASP A 131 -13.23 9.66 7.75
CA ASP A 131 -12.56 9.39 6.48
C ASP A 131 -11.10 9.88 6.53
N LEU A 132 -10.17 9.01 6.16
CA LEU A 132 -8.76 9.32 5.91
C LEU A 132 -8.44 8.99 4.46
N THR A 133 -8.11 10.01 3.67
CA THR A 133 -7.65 9.84 2.30
C THR A 133 -6.14 9.66 2.28
N VAL A 134 -5.69 8.51 1.78
CA VAL A 134 -4.27 8.18 1.60
C VAL A 134 -3.90 8.47 0.14
N PRO A 135 -3.00 9.44 -0.14
CA PRO A 135 -2.48 9.65 -1.48
C PRO A 135 -1.35 8.65 -1.79
N ILE A 136 -1.33 8.16 -3.02
CA ILE A 136 -0.38 7.19 -3.54
C ILE A 136 0.14 7.66 -4.89
N SER A 137 1.45 7.88 -4.97
CA SER A 137 2.15 8.11 -6.24
C SER A 137 2.83 6.84 -6.71
N ILE A 138 2.62 6.45 -7.97
CA ILE A 138 3.22 5.26 -8.56
C ILE A 138 4.18 5.66 -9.67
N TYR A 139 5.43 5.26 -9.50
CA TYR A 139 6.54 5.63 -10.36
C TYR A 139 7.01 4.47 -11.23
N ASP A 140 7.44 4.78 -12.45
CA ASP A 140 8.20 3.86 -13.29
C ASP A 140 9.67 3.74 -12.84
N ARG A 141 10.47 2.97 -13.58
CA ARG A 141 11.91 2.80 -13.29
C ARG A 141 12.73 4.09 -13.45
N ASN A 142 12.25 5.05 -14.24
CA ASN A 142 12.92 6.33 -14.46
C ASN A 142 12.51 7.39 -13.43
N GLY A 143 11.60 7.06 -12.51
CA GLY A 143 11.08 7.99 -11.52
C GLY A 143 9.96 8.89 -12.03
N LEU A 144 9.38 8.60 -13.20
CA LEU A 144 8.19 9.30 -13.70
C LEU A 144 6.95 8.76 -12.99
N GLU A 145 6.12 9.65 -12.43
CA GLU A 145 4.81 9.26 -11.91
C GLU A 145 3.89 8.91 -13.08
N VAL A 146 3.51 7.63 -13.16
CA VAL A 146 2.67 7.10 -14.24
C VAL A 146 1.23 6.90 -13.80
N VAL A 147 0.98 6.73 -12.49
CA VAL A 147 -0.35 6.63 -11.91
C VAL A 147 -0.37 7.39 -10.59
N HIS A 148 -1.41 8.19 -10.39
CA HIS A 148 -1.73 8.80 -9.10
C HIS A 148 -3.03 8.20 -8.57
N ALA A 149 -3.08 7.83 -7.30
CA ALA A 149 -4.27 7.30 -6.67
C ALA A 149 -4.53 7.97 -5.31
N GLU A 150 -5.81 8.10 -4.97
CA GLU A 150 -6.27 8.52 -3.65
C GLU A 150 -7.26 7.46 -3.16
N ILE A 151 -6.91 6.78 -2.08
CA ILE A 151 -7.78 5.77 -1.47
C ILE A 151 -8.29 6.30 -0.14
N THR A 152 -9.61 6.44 -0.02
CA THR A 152 -10.27 6.87 1.21
C THR A 152 -10.59 5.67 2.08
N THR A 153 -10.09 5.67 3.30
CA THR A 153 -10.40 4.66 4.32
C THR A 153 -11.30 5.24 5.41
N TRP A 154 -12.27 4.44 5.86
CA TRP A 154 -13.05 4.74 7.04
C TRP A 154 -12.33 4.22 8.27
N ILE A 155 -11.97 5.10 9.19
CA ILE A 155 -11.34 4.75 10.45
C ILE A 155 -12.38 4.93 11.55
N THR A 156 -12.52 3.93 12.42
CA THR A 156 -13.49 3.97 13.52
C THR A 156 -12.96 3.22 14.74
N PRO A 157 -13.31 3.62 15.98
CA PRO A 157 -12.98 2.85 17.17
C PRO A 157 -13.44 1.40 17.09
N LYS A 158 -12.68 0.50 17.72
CA LYS A 158 -13.06 -0.90 17.83
C LYS A 158 -14.10 -1.15 18.91
#